data_AF-A0A2W4JFK1-F1
#
_entry.id   AF-A0A2W4JFK1-F1
#
_cell.length_a   1.000
_cell.length_b   1.000
_cell.length_c   1.000
_cell.angle_alpha   90.00
_cell.angle_beta   90.00
_cell.angle_gamma   90.00
#
_symmetry.space_group_name_H-M   'P 1'
#
loop_
_entity.id
_entity.type
_entity.pdbx_description
1 polymer ?
#
loop_
_entity_poly.entity_id
_entity_poly.type
_entity_poly.pdbx_seq_one_letter_code
_entity_poly.pdbx_strand_id
1 'polypeptide(L)'
;MACLSAEQVNRHGDRIRAHSEQAGPSTSGVITVVNRELWVLYQHSPMYGAPTSPVGVLGIEETVEGVTTHVEWFAEQPSGIWPERLGKVDPQDLPFLLGIWQHDTVALAAPVPDVSVADDLTSAVRAQCTELLTAA
;
A
#
# COMPACT_ATOMS: atom_id res chain seq x y z
N MET A 1 -61.22 -40.95 -6.56
CA MET A 1 -62.34 -39.99 -6.63
C MET A 1 -62.75 -39.65 -5.20
N ALA A 2 -62.79 -38.34 -4.90
CA ALA A 2 -63.39 -37.66 -3.73
C ALA A 2 -62.81 -37.99 -2.33
N CYS A 3 -62.69 -37.08 -1.38
CA CYS A 3 -62.75 -35.62 -1.32
C CYS A 3 -62.19 -35.18 0.06
N LEU A 4 -61.84 -33.90 0.15
CA LEU A 4 -61.23 -33.15 1.25
C LEU A 4 -62.01 -33.15 2.58
N SER A 5 -61.31 -32.90 3.70
CA SER A 5 -61.49 -31.74 4.62
C SER A 5 -60.60 -31.91 5.86
N ALA A 6 -59.61 -31.04 6.05
CA ALA A 6 -59.66 -29.86 6.90
C ALA A 6 -59.49 -30.20 8.40
N GLU A 7 -58.30 -29.97 8.95
CA GLU A 7 -58.22 -29.40 10.30
C GLU A 7 -56.87 -28.71 10.54
N GLN A 8 -56.97 -27.39 10.65
CA GLN A 8 -55.92 -26.49 11.06
C GLN A 8 -55.98 -26.47 12.60
N VAL A 9 -55.03 -27.11 13.28
CA VAL A 9 -54.91 -27.02 14.74
C VAL A 9 -53.54 -26.46 15.11
N ASN A 10 -53.56 -25.16 15.37
CA ASN A 10 -52.52 -24.40 16.03
C ASN A 10 -52.34 -24.95 17.45
N ARG A 11 -51.16 -25.50 17.79
CA ARG A 11 -50.75 -25.66 19.19
C ARG A 11 -49.31 -25.16 19.36
N HIS A 12 -49.24 -24.05 20.08
CA HIS A 12 -48.08 -23.59 20.83
C HIS A 12 -47.43 -24.75 21.59
N GLY A 13 -46.15 -24.99 21.31
CA GLY A 13 -45.29 -25.94 21.98
C GLY A 13 -43.94 -25.27 22.25
N ASP A 14 -43.79 -24.86 23.50
CA ASP A 14 -42.72 -24.14 24.16
C ASP A 14 -41.32 -24.82 24.05
N ARG A 15 -40.26 -23.99 23.99
CA ARG A 15 -38.85 -24.24 24.39
C ARG A 15 -37.98 -25.23 23.60
N ILE A 16 -37.04 -24.68 22.80
CA ILE A 16 -35.61 -25.07 22.75
C ILE A 16 -34.80 -23.79 22.43
N ARG A 17 -34.17 -23.18 23.44
CA ARG A 17 -32.73 -23.25 23.77
C ARG A 17 -31.86 -22.41 22.83
N ALA A 18 -31.29 -21.38 23.46
CA ALA A 18 -30.25 -20.47 22.99
C ALA A 18 -29.26 -21.05 21.98
N HIS A 19 -29.16 -20.38 20.84
CA HIS A 19 -27.87 -20.12 20.21
C HIS A 19 -27.83 -18.63 19.89
N SER A 20 -27.41 -17.85 20.88
CA SER A 20 -26.71 -16.61 20.60
C SER A 20 -25.45 -17.01 19.83
N GLU A 21 -25.50 -16.94 18.50
CA GLU A 21 -24.30 -16.80 17.71
C GLU A 21 -23.67 -15.47 18.15
N GLN A 22 -22.81 -15.56 19.16
CA GLN A 22 -21.79 -14.57 19.40
C GLN A 22 -20.95 -14.55 18.13
N ALA A 23 -21.25 -13.59 17.25
CA ALA A 23 -20.24 -13.01 16.39
C ALA A 23 -19.12 -12.56 17.34
N GLY A 24 -18.08 -13.39 17.46
CA GLY A 24 -16.84 -12.97 18.08
C GLY A 24 -16.40 -11.68 17.38
N PRO A 25 -15.72 -10.75 18.07
CA PRO A 25 -15.14 -9.61 17.39
C PRO A 25 -14.24 -10.20 16.31
N SER A 26 -14.58 -9.94 15.04
CA SER A 26 -13.61 -10.01 13.96
C SER A 26 -12.48 -9.11 14.42
N THR A 27 -11.43 -9.71 14.99
CA THR A 27 -10.17 -9.05 15.23
C THR A 27 -9.70 -8.67 13.84
N SER A 28 -10.11 -7.47 13.42
CA SER A 28 -9.45 -6.69 12.40
C SER A 28 -7.99 -6.72 12.83
N GLY A 29 -7.22 -7.60 12.17
CA GLY A 29 -5.82 -7.81 12.52
C GLY A 29 -5.17 -6.45 12.40
N VAL A 30 -4.75 -5.88 13.52
CA VAL A 30 -3.98 -4.63 13.49
C VAL A 30 -2.64 -5.02 12.89
N ILE A 31 -2.49 -4.85 11.58
CA ILE A 31 -1.23 -5.05 10.89
C ILE A 31 -0.27 -4.04 11.52
N THR A 32 0.72 -4.57 12.25
CA THR A 32 1.66 -3.74 12.98
C THR A 32 2.73 -3.28 11.99
N VAL A 33 2.73 -1.98 11.69
CA VAL A 33 3.78 -1.33 10.91
C VAL A 33 5.04 -1.25 11.75
N VAL A 34 6.13 -1.82 11.23
CA VAL A 34 7.46 -1.84 11.85
C VAL A 34 8.25 -0.63 11.40
N ASN A 35 8.16 -0.29 10.11
CA ASN A 35 8.88 0.81 9.52
C ASN A 35 8.12 1.37 8.31
N ARG A 36 8.25 2.68 8.08
CA ARG A 36 7.73 3.35 6.88
C ARG A 36 8.76 4.33 6.36
N GLU A 37 9.06 4.23 5.07
CA GLU A 37 10.04 5.10 4.42
C GLU A 37 9.47 5.66 3.11
N LEU A 38 9.86 6.88 2.78
CA LEU A 38 9.56 7.51 1.49
C LEU A 38 10.87 7.85 0.79
N TRP A 39 10.86 7.72 -0.54
CA TRP A 39 12.03 7.86 -1.39
C TRP A 39 11.66 8.64 -2.64
N VAL A 40 12.46 9.65 -2.97
CA VAL A 40 12.33 10.41 -4.21
C VAL A 40 13.20 9.77 -5.28
N LEU A 41 12.58 9.41 -6.40
CA LEU A 41 13.26 8.81 -7.54
C LEU A 41 13.69 9.92 -8.50
N TYR A 42 14.95 9.95 -8.89
CA TYR A 42 15.48 10.95 -9.82
C TYR A 42 15.79 10.36 -11.20
N GLN A 43 15.55 11.13 -12.26
CA GLN A 43 16.10 10.84 -13.58
C GLN A 43 17.57 11.27 -13.66
N HIS A 44 18.37 10.45 -14.32
CA HIS A 44 19.71 10.84 -14.74
C HIS A 44 19.66 11.65 -16.03
N SER A 45 20.40 12.75 -16.07
CA SER A 45 20.62 13.53 -17.27
C SER A 45 21.93 13.11 -17.94
N PRO A 46 21.91 12.54 -19.15
CA PRO A 46 23.12 12.25 -19.92
C PRO A 46 23.93 13.49 -20.25
N MET A 47 23.27 14.66 -20.33
CA MET A 47 23.92 15.93 -20.63
C MET A 47 24.77 16.45 -19.46
N TYR A 48 24.29 16.27 -18.22
CA TYR A 48 24.97 16.74 -17.02
C TYR A 48 25.71 15.63 -16.25
N GLY A 49 25.53 14.37 -16.64
CA GLY A 49 26.15 13.21 -15.98
C GLY A 49 25.70 13.02 -14.54
N ALA A 50 24.53 13.56 -14.17
CA ALA A 50 24.04 13.59 -12.80
C ALA A 50 22.51 13.43 -12.75
N PRO A 51 21.95 12.98 -11.61
CA PRO A 51 20.52 13.06 -11.34
C PRO A 51 20.05 14.51 -11.29
N THR A 52 19.01 14.88 -12.04
CA THR A 52 18.62 16.30 -12.19
C THR A 52 17.21 16.62 -11.75
N SER A 53 16.28 15.68 -11.85
CA SER A 53 14.86 15.98 -11.61
C SER A 53 14.15 14.78 -10.96
N PRO A 54 13.28 15.04 -9.96
CA PRO A 54 12.36 14.04 -9.46
C PRO A 54 11.46 13.52 -10.58
N VAL A 55 11.20 12.21 -10.62
CA VAL A 55 10.28 11.55 -11.58
C VAL A 55 9.17 10.75 -10.92
N GLY A 56 9.31 10.45 -9.63
CA GLY A 56 8.27 9.82 -8.83
C GLY A 56 8.67 9.73 -7.37
N VAL A 57 7.73 9.31 -6.55
CA VAL A 57 7.93 9.01 -5.14
C VAL A 57 7.54 7.56 -4.89
N LEU A 58 8.46 6.81 -4.27
CA LEU A 58 8.25 5.45 -3.82
C LEU A 58 8.10 5.47 -2.29
N GLY A 59 7.03 4.88 -1.79
CA GLY A 59 6.88 4.54 -0.39
C GLY A 59 7.07 3.05 -0.17
N ILE A 60 7.71 2.69 0.94
CA ILE A 60 7.75 1.33 1.46
C ILE A 60 7.21 1.31 2.89
N GLU A 61 6.44 0.28 3.20
CA GLU A 61 5.94 0.03 4.54
C GLU A 61 6.21 -1.43 4.90
N GLU A 62 7.06 -1.62 5.90
CA GLU A 62 7.43 -2.92 6.42
C GLU A 62 6.51 -3.29 7.59
N THR A 63 5.92 -4.46 7.49
CA THR A 63 5.03 -5.03 8.50
C THR A 63 5.55 -6.40 8.91
N VAL A 64 4.98 -6.98 9.97
CA VAL A 64 5.29 -8.36 10.37
C VAL A 64 4.94 -9.41 9.30
N GLU A 65 4.10 -9.04 8.32
CA GLU A 65 3.68 -9.91 7.23
C GLU A 65 4.54 -9.72 5.96
N GLY A 66 5.38 -8.68 5.93
CA GLY A 66 6.29 -8.37 4.84
C GLY A 66 6.26 -6.89 4.44
N VAL A 67 7.00 -6.59 3.37
CA VAL A 67 7.10 -5.26 2.76
C VAL A 67 5.96 -5.01 1.77
N THR A 68 5.26 -3.89 1.96
CA THR A 68 4.31 -3.31 1.00
C THR A 68 4.91 -2.05 0.37
N THR A 69 4.48 -1.72 -0.84
CA THR A 69 5.08 -0.64 -1.63
C THR A 69 3.99 0.14 -2.34
N HIS A 70 4.22 1.44 -2.52
CA HIS A 70 3.36 2.30 -3.34
C HIS A 70 4.22 3.30 -4.10
N VAL A 71 3.90 3.55 -5.37
CA VAL A 71 4.63 4.52 -6.20
C VAL A 71 3.66 5.46 -6.86
N GLU A 72 3.94 6.76 -6.77
CA GLU A 72 3.26 7.79 -7.55
C GLU A 72 4.26 8.41 -8.53
N TRP A 73 3.87 8.52 -9.79
CA TRP A 73 4.68 9.08 -10.86
C TRP A 73 4.25 10.51 -11.17
N PHE A 74 5.18 11.37 -11.56
CA PHE A 74 4.84 12.74 -11.98
C PHE A 74 4.31 12.83 -13.42
N ALA A 75 4.54 11.80 -14.22
CA ALA A 75 4.01 11.68 -15.58
C ALA A 75 2.95 10.58 -15.65
N GLU A 76 1.87 10.82 -16.39
CA GLU A 76 0.81 9.81 -16.61
C GLU A 76 1.33 8.55 -17.31
N GLN A 77 2.37 8.69 -18.14
CA GLN A 77 3.07 7.58 -18.81
C GLN A 77 4.53 7.60 -18.37
N PRO A 78 4.87 6.96 -17.24
CA PRO A 78 6.24 6.95 -16.73
C PRO A 78 7.15 6.19 -17.70
N SER A 79 8.31 6.78 -18.02
CA SER A 79 9.30 6.20 -18.91
C SER A 79 10.70 6.30 -18.30
N GLY A 80 11.63 5.47 -18.80
CA GLY A 80 13.01 5.44 -18.34
C GLY A 80 13.31 4.31 -17.37
N ILE A 81 14.39 4.47 -16.60
CA ILE A 81 15.03 3.38 -15.85
C ILE A 81 14.20 2.86 -14.67
N TRP A 82 13.40 3.73 -14.03
CA TRP A 82 12.70 3.39 -12.80
C TRP A 82 11.55 2.39 -13.00
N PRO A 83 10.63 2.56 -13.97
CA PRO A 83 9.61 1.54 -14.25
C PRO A 83 10.20 0.16 -14.54
N GLU A 84 11.29 0.08 -15.32
CA GLU A 84 11.95 -1.19 -15.64
C GLU A 84 12.64 -1.82 -14.42
N ARG A 85 13.28 -0.99 -13.60
CA ARG A 85 14.00 -1.43 -12.39
C ARG A 85 13.03 -1.96 -11.35
N LEU A 86 11.98 -1.20 -11.04
CA LEU A 86 10.98 -1.60 -10.05
C LEU A 86 10.14 -2.79 -10.53
N GLY A 87 9.85 -2.89 -11.84
CA GLY A 87 9.10 -4.03 -12.39
C GLY A 87 9.83 -5.38 -12.35
N LYS A 88 11.13 -5.40 -12.04
CA LYS A 88 11.96 -6.62 -11.95
C LYS A 88 12.34 -7.00 -10.51
N VAL A 89 11.95 -6.18 -9.54
CA VAL A 89 12.41 -6.30 -8.15
C VAL A 89 11.28 -6.85 -7.29
N ASP A 90 11.62 -7.79 -6.41
CA ASP A 90 10.70 -8.24 -5.37
C ASP A 90 10.55 -7.13 -4.32
N PRO A 91 9.31 -6.77 -3.92
CA PRO A 91 9.07 -5.81 -2.85
C PRO A 91 9.88 -6.05 -1.56
N GLN A 92 10.16 -7.30 -1.20
CA GLN A 92 10.93 -7.63 0.01
C GLN A 92 12.40 -7.20 -0.08
N ASP A 93 12.95 -7.09 -1.30
CA ASP A 93 14.35 -6.70 -1.52
C ASP A 93 14.53 -5.18 -1.58
N LEU A 94 13.44 -4.41 -1.71
CA LEU A 94 13.51 -2.96 -1.88
C LEU A 94 14.21 -2.21 -0.74
N PRO A 95 13.98 -2.51 0.56
CA PRO A 95 14.68 -1.80 1.63
C PRO A 95 16.22 -1.88 1.48
N PHE A 96 16.71 -3.06 1.11
CA PHE A 96 18.14 -3.27 0.86
C PHE A 96 18.60 -2.56 -0.43
N LEU A 97 17.85 -2.70 -1.53
CA LEU A 97 18.21 -2.12 -2.82
C LEU A 97 18.17 -0.58 -2.80
N LEU A 98 17.27 0.03 -2.05
CA LEU A 98 17.20 1.49 -1.89
C LEU A 98 18.43 2.03 -1.18
N GLY A 99 18.95 1.30 -0.18
CA GLY A 99 20.25 1.59 0.45
C GLY A 99 21.45 1.52 -0.53
N ILE A 100 21.33 0.81 -1.64
CA ILE A 100 22.32 0.83 -2.73
C ILE A 100 22.04 1.98 -3.70
N TRP A 101 20.78 2.15 -4.12
CA TRP A 101 20.38 3.15 -5.11
C TRP A 101 20.49 4.59 -4.62
N GLN A 102 20.57 4.82 -3.31
CA GLN A 102 20.93 6.13 -2.75
C GLN A 102 22.34 6.61 -3.13
N HIS A 103 23.19 5.70 -3.59
CA HIS A 103 24.55 6.00 -4.03
C HIS A 103 24.74 5.76 -5.54
N ASP A 104 23.67 5.45 -6.27
CA ASP A 104 23.70 5.19 -7.71
C ASP A 104 23.68 6.52 -8.48
N THR A 105 24.65 6.71 -9.38
CA THR A 105 24.79 7.93 -10.19
C THR A 105 23.85 7.96 -11.40
N VAL A 106 23.28 6.83 -11.81
CA VAL A 106 22.43 6.68 -13.01
C VAL A 106 20.96 6.56 -12.64
N ALA A 107 20.63 6.04 -11.46
CA ALA A 107 19.26 5.95 -10.96
C ALA A 107 19.26 6.14 -9.45
N LEU A 108 19.38 7.41 -9.06
CA LEU A 108 19.42 7.85 -7.68
C LEU A 108 18.03 7.80 -7.02
N ALA A 109 17.94 7.11 -5.89
CA ALA A 109 16.80 7.19 -4.98
C ALA A 109 17.24 7.92 -3.71
N ALA A 110 16.69 9.10 -3.42
CA ALA A 110 17.04 9.86 -2.23
C ALA A 110 16.01 9.62 -1.12
N PRO A 111 16.43 9.33 0.14
CA PRO A 111 15.49 9.16 1.23
C PRO A 111 14.84 10.51 1.58
N VAL A 112 13.56 10.47 1.90
CA VAL A 112 12.83 11.61 2.44
C VAL A 112 12.99 11.58 3.96
N PRO A 113 13.63 12.59 4.57
CA PRO A 113 13.69 12.68 6.02
C PRO A 113 12.30 12.98 6.59
N ASP A 114 12.05 12.53 7.82
CA ASP A 114 10.84 12.86 8.59
C ASP A 114 9.53 12.56 7.84
N VAL A 115 9.32 11.28 7.53
CA VAL A 115 8.10 10.80 6.85
C VAL A 115 6.85 11.33 7.55
N SER A 116 6.00 12.02 6.77
CA SER A 116 4.72 12.55 7.20
C SER A 116 3.92 11.54 8.04
N VAL A 117 3.30 12.03 9.11
CA VAL A 117 2.37 11.25 9.95
C VAL A 117 1.03 11.09 9.21
N ALA A 118 1.06 10.41 8.07
CA ALA A 118 -0.14 10.01 7.34
C ALA A 118 -0.67 8.68 7.91
N ASP A 119 -1.97 8.46 7.79
CA ASP A 119 -2.60 7.23 8.28
C ASP A 119 -2.14 5.99 7.48
N ASP A 120 -1.94 6.14 6.16
CA ASP A 120 -1.56 5.07 5.24
C ASP A 120 -0.43 5.47 4.29
N LEU A 121 0.24 4.46 3.72
CA LEU A 121 1.37 4.62 2.81
C LEU A 121 1.02 5.43 1.54
N THR A 122 -0.17 5.21 0.96
CA THR A 122 -0.58 5.90 -0.27
C THR A 122 -0.75 7.40 -0.02
N SER A 123 -1.39 7.75 1.10
CA SER A 123 -1.55 9.14 1.52
C SER A 123 -0.20 9.81 1.81
N ALA A 124 0.74 9.09 2.44
CA ALA A 124 2.10 9.58 2.69
C ALA A 124 2.83 9.92 1.38
N VAL A 125 2.81 9.00 0.42
CA VAL A 125 3.44 9.18 -0.90
C VAL A 125 2.82 10.36 -1.65
N ARG A 126 1.48 10.49 -1.66
CA ARG A 126 0.79 11.60 -2.34
C ARG A 126 1.06 12.96 -1.72
N ALA A 127 1.14 13.03 -0.39
CA ALA A 127 1.54 14.25 0.30
C ALA A 127 2.94 14.69 -0.15
N GLN A 128 3.89 13.75 -0.18
CA GLN A 128 5.25 14.04 -0.64
C GLN A 128 5.31 14.47 -2.11
N CYS A 129 4.51 13.83 -2.99
CA CYS A 129 4.38 14.28 -4.37
C CYS A 129 3.88 15.71 -4.46
N THR A 130 2.89 16.08 -3.65
CA THR A 130 2.32 17.44 -3.62
C THR A 130 3.36 18.46 -3.16
N GLU A 131 4.14 18.16 -2.13
CA GLU A 131 5.25 19.00 -1.68
C GLU A 131 6.30 19.22 -2.78
N LEU A 132 6.72 18.15 -3.47
CA LEU A 132 7.70 18.26 -4.56
C LEU A 132 7.18 19.09 -5.74
N LEU A 133 5.89 18.95 -6.09
CA LEU A 133 5.26 19.71 -7.16
C LEU A 133 5.01 21.18 -6.81
N THR A 134 4.93 21.52 -5.52
CA THR A 134 4.74 22.91 -5.06
C THR A 134 6.06 23.64 -4.81
N ALA A 135 7.14 22.90 -4.58
CA ALA A 135 8.48 23.45 -4.39
C ALA A 135 9.25 23.69 -5.71
N ALA A 136 8.77 23.16 -6.84
CA ALA A 136 9.34 23.33 -8.18
C ALA A 136 8.88 24.63 -8.86
#